data_AF-A0A916T4T3-F1
#
_entry.id   AF-A0A916T4T3-F1
#
_cell.length_a   1.000
_cell.length_b   1.000
_cell.length_c   1.000
_cell.angle_alpha   90.00
_cell.angle_beta   90.00
_cell.angle_gamma   90.00
#
_symmetry.space_group_name_H-M   'P 1'
#
loop_
_entity.id
_entity.type
_entity.pdbx_description
1 polymer ?
#
loop_
_entity_poly.entity_id
_entity_poly.type
_entity_poly.pdbx_seq_one_letter_code
_entity_poly.pdbx_strand_id
1 'polypeptide(L)' 'MIDRLVLEWRLDPTSGAAMDGAPGFDDVIVVVCNEGYSSSIAARDLQRLGFRRATDLIGGFRQYAADGHPVVPEPTRVVR' A
#
# COMPACT_ATOMS: atom_id res chain seq x y z
N MET A 1 5.00 -4.13 5.83
CA MET A 1 4.28 -3.02 6.45
C MET A 1 5.18 -1.80 6.44
N ILE A 2 4.66 -0.68 5.97
CA ILE A 2 5.31 0.64 5.99
C ILE A 2 4.41 1.53 6.84
N ASP A 3 4.99 2.37 7.69
CA ASP A 3 4.19 3.32 8.48
C ASP A 3 3.49 4.32 7.55
N ARG A 4 2.22 4.63 7.85
CA ARG A 4 1.42 5.52 7.01
C ARG A 4 2.05 6.91 6.88
N LEU A 5 2.72 7.42 7.91
CA LEU A 5 3.30 8.76 7.93
C LEU A 5 4.48 8.93 6.95
N VAL A 6 5.12 7.83 6.56
CA VAL A 6 6.29 7.84 5.66
C VAL A 6 6.04 7.13 4.34
N LEU A 7 4.82 6.65 4.10
CA LEU A 7 4.47 5.82 2.95
C LEU A 7 4.89 6.49 1.64
N GLU A 8 4.48 7.72 1.42
CA GLU A 8 4.77 8.47 0.20
C GLU A 8 6.28 8.61 -0.02
N TRP A 9 7.03 9.00 1.01
CA TRP A 9 8.47 9.18 0.95
C TRP A 9 9.22 7.88 0.68
N ARG A 10 8.76 6.75 1.22
CA ARG A 10 9.42 5.45 1.00
C ARG A 10 9.10 4.83 -0.35
N LEU A 11 7.96 5.16 -0.95
CA LEU A 11 7.57 4.65 -2.27
C LEU A 11 8.12 5.50 -3.41
N ASP A 12 8.08 6.84 -3.30
CA ASP A 12 8.46 7.74 -4.39
C ASP A 12 9.97 7.68 -4.69
N PRO A 13 10.40 7.19 -5.88
CA PRO A 13 11.81 7.09 -6.24
C PRO A 13 12.52 8.45 -6.36
N THR A 14 11.76 9.54 -6.48
CA THR A 14 12.28 10.91 -6.58
C THR A 14 12.46 11.59 -5.23
N SER A 15 11.99 10.95 -4.15
CA SER A 15 11.90 11.55 -2.82
C SER A 15 13.25 11.77 -2.12
N GLY A 16 14.30 11.09 -2.58
CA GLY A 16 15.60 11.02 -1.91
C GLY A 16 15.64 10.13 -0.66
N ALA A 17 14.50 9.58 -0.22
CA ALA A 17 14.35 8.71 0.94
C ALA A 17 13.63 7.38 0.61
N ALA A 18 13.55 7.02 -0.68
CA ALA A 18 12.93 5.79 -1.14
C ALA A 18 13.58 4.55 -0.50
N MET A 19 12.77 3.52 -0.23
CA MET A 19 13.28 2.25 0.26
C MET A 19 14.00 1.47 -0.85
N ASP A 20 14.90 0.56 -0.46
CA ASP A 20 15.53 -0.36 -1.40
C ASP A 20 14.46 -1.21 -2.11
N GLY A 21 14.49 -1.20 -3.44
CA GLY A 21 13.49 -1.89 -4.25
C GLY A 21 12.11 -1.23 -4.26
N ALA A 22 12.03 0.09 -4.01
CA ALA A 22 10.81 0.86 -4.18
C ALA A 22 10.19 0.66 -5.59
N PRO A 23 8.85 0.66 -5.70
CA PRO A 23 8.17 0.49 -6.98
C PRO A 23 8.40 1.69 -7.91
N GLY A 24 8.37 1.43 -9.21
CA GLY A 24 8.25 2.47 -10.23
C GLY A 24 6.82 3.01 -10.34
N PHE A 25 6.66 4.13 -11.03
CA PHE A 25 5.36 4.78 -11.23
C PHE A 25 4.34 3.94 -12.05
N ASP A 26 4.83 2.92 -12.75
CA ASP A 26 4.05 1.99 -13.58
C ASP A 26 3.71 0.66 -12.89
N ASP A 27 4.27 0.42 -11.70
CA ASP A 27 4.02 -0.81 -10.96
C ASP A 27 2.64 -0.82 -10.31
N VAL A 28 2.09 -2.02 -10.12
CA VAL A 28 0.84 -2.19 -9.36
C VAL A 28 1.15 -2.04 -7.88
N ILE A 29 0.49 -1.09 -7.23
CA ILE A 29 0.61 -0.88 -5.80
C ILE A 29 -0.78 -1.05 -5.19
N VAL A 30 -0.99 -2.10 -4.41
CA VAL A 30 -2.23 -2.30 -3.66
C VAL A 30 -1.97 -1.96 -2.20
N VAL A 31 -2.53 -0.86 -1.72
CA VAL A 31 -2.45 -0.47 -0.31
C VAL A 31 -3.59 -1.14 0.43
N VAL A 32 -3.30 -1.78 1.57
CA VAL A 32 -4.29 -2.52 2.34
C VAL A 32 -4.30 -2.02 3.77
N CYS A 33 -5.49 -1.69 4.27
CA CYS A 33 -5.77 -1.60 5.70
C CYS A 33 -6.93 -2.54 6.06
N ASN A 34 -7.31 -2.59 7.34
CA ASN A 34 -8.31 -3.57 7.80
C ASN A 34 -9.70 -3.36 7.18
N GLU A 35 -10.15 -2.12 7.02
CA GLU A 35 -11.51 -1.77 6.56
C GLU A 35 -11.56 -1.02 5.21
N GLY A 36 -10.43 -0.74 4.57
CA GLY A 36 -10.37 0.04 3.31
C GLY A 36 -10.36 1.57 3.48
N TYR A 37 -10.61 2.10 4.68
CA TYR A 37 -10.74 3.55 4.89
C TYR A 37 -9.42 4.32 4.69
N SER A 38 -8.35 3.93 5.38
CA SER A 38 -7.07 4.63 5.26
C SER A 38 -6.37 4.32 3.93
N SER A 39 -6.50 3.09 3.45
CA SER A 39 -5.87 2.63 2.22
C SER A 39 -6.39 3.34 0.97
N SER A 40 -7.70 3.62 0.88
CA SER A 40 -8.26 4.35 -0.25
C SER A 40 -7.71 5.78 -0.37
N ILE A 41 -7.54 6.48 0.75
CA ILE A 41 -6.91 7.80 0.79
C ILE A 41 -5.44 7.72 0.40
N ALA A 42 -4.71 6.73 0.94
CA ALA A 42 -3.31 6.52 0.58
C ALA A 42 -3.12 6.21 -0.91
N ALA A 43 -3.98 5.35 -1.49
CA ALA A 43 -3.95 5.05 -2.91
C ALA A 43 -4.20 6.30 -3.77
N ARG A 44 -5.19 7.14 -3.40
CA ARG A 44 -5.43 8.44 -4.06
C ARG A 44 -4.19 9.34 -4.00
N ASP A 45 -3.53 9.42 -2.85
CA ASP A 45 -2.37 10.30 -2.67
C ASP A 45 -1.17 9.79 -3.49
N LEU A 46 -0.96 8.47 -3.55
CA LEU A 46 0.04 7.87 -4.44
C LEU A 46 -0.27 8.12 -5.93
N GLN A 47 -1.53 8.02 -6.35
CA GLN A 47 -1.93 8.38 -7.72
C GLN A 47 -1.60 9.85 -8.04
N ARG A 48 -1.79 10.76 -7.08
CA ARG A 48 -1.43 12.19 -7.23
C ARG A 48 0.07 12.42 -7.36
N LEU A 49 0.89 11.55 -6.78
CA LEU A 49 2.35 11.54 -6.94
C LEU A 49 2.81 10.89 -8.26
N GLY A 50 1.91 10.30 -9.04
CA GLY A 50 2.21 9.72 -10.35
C GLY A 50 2.20 8.19 -10.41
N PHE A 51 1.95 7.50 -9.28
CA PHE A 51 1.75 6.05 -9.27
C PHE A 51 0.39 5.68 -9.88
N ARG A 52 0.36 5.58 -11.22
CA ARG A 52 -0.88 5.49 -12.00
C ARG A 52 -1.74 4.26 -11.69
N ARG A 53 -1.13 3.22 -11.15
CA ARG A 53 -1.79 1.95 -10.82
C ARG A 53 -1.88 1.70 -9.32
N ALA A 54 -1.68 2.73 -8.50
CA ALA A 54 -1.95 2.63 -7.07
C ALA A 54 -3.45 2.46 -6.84
N THR A 55 -3.83 1.50 -6.01
CA THR A 55 -5.22 1.18 -5.68
C THR A 55 -5.28 0.57 -4.29
N ASP A 56 -6.48 0.25 -3.82
CA ASP A 56 -6.72 -0.37 -2.53
C ASP A 56 -7.68 -1.56 -2.64
N LEU A 57 -7.74 -2.34 -1.58
CA LEU A 57 -8.63 -3.50 -1.48
C LEU A 57 -10.00 -3.07 -0.98
N ILE A 58 -11.04 -3.24 -1.80
CA ILE A 58 -12.43 -2.94 -1.44
C ILE A 58 -12.80 -3.72 -0.16
N GLY A 59 -13.31 -3.01 0.85
CA GLY A 59 -13.68 -3.58 2.15
C GLY A 59 -12.50 -3.90 3.07
N GLY A 60 -11.26 -3.69 2.61
CA GLY A 60 -10.04 -3.98 3.35
C GLY A 60 -9.82 -5.47 3.61
N PHE A 61 -8.79 -5.74 4.42
CA PHE A 61 -8.37 -7.11 4.74
C PHE A 61 -9.47 -7.93 5.42
N ARG A 62 -10.30 -7.31 6.27
CA ARG A 62 -11.34 -8.03 7.00
C ARG A 62 -12.41 -8.60 6.07
N GLN A 63 -12.86 -7.83 5.08
CA GLN A 63 -13.81 -8.32 4.10
C GLN A 63 -13.18 -9.41 3.24
N TYR A 64 -11.95 -9.20 2.76
CA TYR A 64 -11.22 -10.21 2.00
C TYR A 64 -11.11 -11.56 2.73
N ALA A 65 -10.80 -11.52 4.03
CA ALA A 65 -10.76 -12.74 4.85
C ALA A 65 -12.15 -13.34 5.07
N ALA A 66 -13.18 -12.52 5.30
CA ALA A 66 -14.56 -12.96 5.49
C ALA A 66 -15.14 -13.63 4.22
N ASP A 67 -14.71 -13.19 3.05
CA ASP A 67 -15.07 -13.76 1.75
C ASP A 67 -14.36 -15.10 1.47
N GLY A 68 -13.53 -15.59 2.41
CA GLY A 68 -12.87 -16.89 2.34
C GLY A 68 -11.62 -16.91 1.46
N HIS A 69 -11.07 -15.75 1.13
CA HIS A 69 -9.82 -15.70 0.36
C HIS A 69 -8.61 -16.17 1.17
N PRO A 70 -7.54 -16.67 0.51
CA PRO A 70 -6.36 -17.17 1.20
C PRO A 70 -5.66 -16.08 2.03
N VAL A 71 -5.42 -16.38 3.30
CA VAL A 71 -4.64 -15.53 4.22
C VAL A 71 -3.56 -16.35 4.90
N VAL A 72 -2.42 -15.72 5.18
CA VAL A 72 -1.36 -16.33 6.01
C VAL A 72 -1.42 -15.72 7.41
N PRO A 73 -1.25 -16.52 8.47
CA PRO A 73 -1.26 -16.03 9.84
C PRO A 73 0.04 -15.32 10.22
N GLU A 74 1.08 -15.43 9.39
CA GLU A 74 2.38 -14.83 9.68
C GLU A 74 2.33 -13.29 9.58
N PRO A 75 2.98 -12.58 10.52
CA PRO A 75 3.02 -11.12 10.47
C PRO A 75 3.73 -10.62 9.22
N THR A 76 3.16 -9.59 8.58
CA THR A 76 3.84 -8.90 7.49
C THR A 76 5.13 -8.25 7.99
N ARG A 77 6.26 -8.54 7.34
CA ARG A 77 7.56 -7.92 7.64
C ARG A 77 7.47 -6.39 7.54
N VAL A 78 8.01 -5.68 8.53
CA VAL A 78 8.11 -4.22 8.51
C VAL A 78 9.29 -3.82 7.63
N VAL A 79 9.06 -2.93 6.65
CA VAL A 79 10.12 -2.28 5.89
C VAL A 79 10.51 -1.03 6.66
N ARG A 80 11.80 -0.92 6.99
CA ARG A 80 12.35 0.18 7.79
C ARG A 80 13.05 1.20 6.94
#